data_AF-A0A839AB52-F1
#
_entry.id   AF-A0A839AB52-F1
#
_cell.length_a   1.000
_cell.length_b   1.000
_cell.length_c   1.000
_cell.angle_alpha   90.00
_cell.angle_beta   90.00
_cell.angle_gamma   90.00
#
_symmetry.space_group_name_H-M   'P 1'
#
loop_
_entity.id
_entity.type
_entity.pdbx_description
1 polymer ?
#
loop_
_entity_poly.entity_id
_entity_poly.type
_entity_poly.pdbx_seq_one_letter_code
_entity_poly.pdbx_strand_id
1 'polypeptide(L)' 'METIEMDAEKLFTLAVGLVEANVRAGQQLNSMNLDTVVRDQVQLAFNALADVWSDIVKGDQATH' A
#
# COMPACT_ATOMS: atom_id res chain seq x y z
N MET A 1 22.96 8.59 9.57
CA MET A 1 21.96 7.53 9.35
C MET A 1 21.19 7.93 8.11
N GLU A 2 21.11 7.04 7.13
CA GLU A 2 20.26 7.26 5.96
C GLU A 2 18.83 6.95 6.42
N THR A 3 18.03 8.00 6.67
CA THR A 3 16.61 7.85 6.92
C THR A 3 16.05 7.18 5.67
N ILE A 4 15.53 5.97 5.78
CA ILE A 4 14.88 5.29 4.66
C ILE A 4 13.65 6.15 4.33
N GLU A 5 13.74 7.10 3.42
CA GLU A 5 12.58 7.89 3.01
C GLU A 5 11.73 7.04 2.06
N MET A 6 10.61 6.56 2.59
CA MET A 6 9.52 6.02 1.79
C MET A 6 8.67 7.20 1.30
N ASP A 7 8.84 7.59 0.05
CA ASP A 7 7.99 8.56 -0.61
C ASP A 7 6.65 7.92 -1.03
N ALA A 8 5.70 8.77 -1.42
CA ALA A 8 4.37 8.32 -1.85
C ALA A 8 4.43 7.37 -3.08
N GLU A 9 5.44 7.51 -3.94
CA GLU A 9 5.60 6.69 -5.14
C GLU A 9 6.00 5.24 -4.77
N LYS A 10 6.91 5.06 -3.82
CA LYS A 10 7.30 3.74 -3.30
C LYS A 10 6.15 3.06 -2.56
N LEU A 11 5.40 3.80 -1.73
CA LEU A 11 4.22 3.28 -1.04
C LEU A 11 3.13 2.86 -2.04
N PHE A 12 2.92 3.65 -3.10
CA PHE A 12 1.97 3.31 -4.16
C PHE A 12 2.40 2.07 -4.94
N THR A 13 3.69 1.95 -5.27
CA THR A 13 4.24 0.77 -5.94
C THR A 13 4.04 -0.50 -5.10
N LEU A 14 4.25 -0.40 -3.79
CA LEU A 14 4.02 -1.52 -2.86
C LEU A 14 2.53 -1.90 -2.79
N ALA A 15 1.64 -0.91 -2.75
CA ALA A 15 0.19 -1.12 -2.77
C ALA A 15 -0.28 -1.86 -4.03
N VAL A 16 0.23 -1.47 -5.21
CA VAL A 16 -0.04 -2.17 -6.48
C VAL A 16 0.42 -3.62 -6.40
N GLY A 17 1.65 -3.87 -5.93
CA GLY A 17 2.20 -5.22 -5.81
C GLY A 17 1.36 -6.14 -4.90
N LEU A 18 0.84 -5.62 -3.79
CA LEU A 18 -0.05 -6.36 -2.89
C LEU A 18 -1.37 -6.75 -3.56
N VAL A 19 -1.98 -5.81 -4.28
CA VAL A 19 -3.25 -6.06 -4.98
C VAL A 19 -3.04 -7.04 -6.14
N GLU A 20 -1.97 -6.90 -6.91
CA GLU A 20 -1.62 -7.87 -7.95
C GLU A 20 -1.43 -9.29 -7.39
N ALA A 21 -0.76 -9.42 -6.23
CA ALA A 21 -0.58 -10.71 -5.58
C ALA A 21 -1.92 -11.32 -5.16
N ASN A 22 -2.84 -10.52 -4.61
CA ASN A 22 -4.19 -10.97 -4.24
C ASN A 22 -5.02 -11.40 -5.46
N VAL A 23 -4.95 -10.66 -6.56
CA VAL A 23 -5.60 -11.02 -7.82
C VAL A 23 -5.04 -12.34 -8.36
N ARG A 24 -3.70 -12.51 -8.37
CA ARG A 24 -3.03 -13.74 -8.81
C ARG A 24 -3.34 -14.94 -7.90
N ALA A 25 -3.57 -14.72 -6.61
CA ALA A 25 -3.97 -15.74 -5.65
C ALA A 25 -5.43 -16.23 -5.85
N GLY A 26 -6.13 -15.69 -6.86
CA GLY A 26 -7.48 -16.16 -7.21
C GLY A 26 -8.56 -15.66 -6.26
N GLN A 27 -8.30 -14.58 -5.50
CA GLN A 27 -9.38 -13.85 -4.83
C GLN A 27 -10.25 -13.21 -5.91
N GLN A 28 -11.30 -13.94 -6.29
CA GLN A 28 -12.20 -13.64 -7.40
C GLN A 28 -12.79 -12.23 -7.27
N LEU A 29 -12.31 -11.33 -8.12
CA LEU A 29 -13.02 -10.10 -8.42
C LEU A 29 -13.98 -10.42 -9.56
N ASN A 30 -15.29 -10.25 -9.32
CA ASN A 30 -16.29 -10.36 -10.38
C ASN A 30 -15.88 -9.46 -11.55
N SER A 31 -15.71 -10.07 -12.73
CA SER A 31 -15.10 -9.44 -13.92
C SER A 31 -15.82 -8.18 -14.39
N MET A 32 -17.09 -8.00 -14.02
CA MET A 32 -17.90 -6.85 -14.41
C MET A 32 -17.40 -5.51 -13.81
N ASN A 33 -16.58 -5.55 -12.74
CA ASN A 33 -16.05 -4.35 -12.07
C ASN A 33 -14.57 -4.48 -11.69
N LEU A 34 -13.80 -5.33 -12.37
CA LEU A 34 -12.41 -5.63 -11.99
C LEU A 34 -11.56 -4.36 -11.85
N ASP A 35 -11.61 -3.45 -12.84
CA ASP A 35 -10.82 -2.23 -12.83
C ASP A 35 -11.15 -1.31 -11.66
N THR A 36 -12.44 -1.16 -11.36
CA THR A 36 -12.90 -0.36 -10.21
C THR A 36 -12.44 -0.99 -8.90
N VAL A 37 -12.60 -2.32 -8.75
CA VAL A 37 -12.20 -2.99 -7.52
C VAL A 37 -10.68 -2.99 -7.34
N VAL A 38 -9.90 -3.19 -8.41
CA VAL A 38 -8.45 -3.10 -8.36
C VAL A 38 -8.01 -1.69 -7.96
N ARG A 39 -8.60 -0.64 -8.56
CA ARG A 39 -8.30 0.75 -8.18
C ARG A 39 -8.62 1.01 -6.70
N ASP A 40 -9.80 0.61 -6.22
CA ASP A 40 -10.22 0.82 -4.84
C ASP A 40 -9.33 0.06 -3.86
N GLN A 41 -8.96 -1.18 -4.19
CA GLN A 41 -8.05 -1.99 -3.38
C GLN A 41 -6.64 -1.39 -3.34
N VAL A 42 -6.14 -0.86 -4.46
CA VAL A 42 -4.84 -0.18 -4.49
C VAL A 42 -4.88 1.06 -3.61
N GLN A 43 -5.96 1.85 -3.66
CA GLN A 43 -6.11 3.02 -2.80
C GLN A 43 -6.18 2.64 -1.31
N LEU A 44 -6.92 1.58 -0.98
CA LEU A 44 -7.01 1.08 0.41
C LEU A 44 -5.65 0.61 0.91
N ALA A 45 -4.92 -0.18 0.12
CA ALA A 45 -3.59 -0.66 0.48
C ALA A 45 -2.60 0.50 0.62
N PHE A 46 -2.66 1.49 -0.27
CA PHE A 46 -1.84 2.69 -0.19
C PHE A 46 -2.09 3.48 1.09
N ASN A 47 -3.36 3.75 1.42
CA ASN A 47 -3.70 4.49 2.64
C ASN A 47 -3.22 3.75 3.89
N ALA A 48 -3.44 2.43 3.96
CA ALA A 48 -2.98 1.62 5.08
C ALA A 48 -1.45 1.63 5.22
N LEU A 49 -0.71 1.55 4.10
CA LEU A 49 0.75 1.62 4.11
C LEU A 49 1.26 3.01 4.52
N ALA A 50 0.58 4.09 4.08
CA ALA A 50 0.92 5.45 4.45
C ALA A 50 0.70 5.71 5.95
N ASP A 51 -0.39 5.20 6.51
CA ASP A 51 -0.69 5.30 7.95
C ASP A 51 0.37 4.57 8.77
N VAL A 52 0.64 3.29 8.44
CA VAL A 52 1.68 2.50 9.12
C VAL A 52 3.06 3.15 9.01
N TRP A 53 3.41 3.65 7.83
CA TRP A 53 4.68 4.33 7.62
C TRP A 53 4.77 5.63 8.43
N SER A 54 3.68 6.41 8.50
CA SER A 54 3.61 7.61 9.35
C SER A 54 3.84 7.29 10.81
N ASP A 55 3.25 6.20 11.31
CA ASP A 55 3.42 5.75 12.69
C ASP A 55 4.85 5.28 12.97
N ILE A 56 5.47 4.55 12.04
CA ILE A 56 6.88 4.15 12.13
C ILE A 56 7.79 5.37 12.21
N VAL A 57 7.63 6.33 11.31
CA VAL A 57 8.45 7.55 11.28
C VAL A 57 8.26 8.39 12.55
N LYS A 58 7.02 8.52 13.04
CA LYS A 58 6.74 9.24 14.30
C LYS A 58 7.29 8.50 15.52
N GLY A 59 7.18 7.18 15.55
CA GLY A 59 7.73 6.34 16.63
C GLY A 59 9.25 6.40 16.69
N ASP A 60 9.92 6.43 15.54
CA ASP A 60 11.36 6.60 15.44
C ASP A 60 11.82 7.97 15.97
N GLN A 61 11.09 9.05 15.63
CA GLN A 61 11.37 10.39 16.16
C GLN A 61 11.07 10.57 17.66
N ALA A 62 10.21 9.74 18.25
CA ALA A 62 9.93 9.79 19.69
C ALA A 62 10.96 9.03 20.54
N THR A 63 11.77 8.17 19.91
CA THR A 63 12.72 7.27 20.59
C THR A 63 14.18 7.74 20.44
N HIS A 64 14.42 8.84 19.71
CA HIS A 64 15.71 9.51 19.54
C HIS A 64 15.66 10.96 20.03
#